data_AF-A0A7S1QDH8-F1
#
_entry.id   AF-A0A7S1QDH8-F1
#
_cell.length_a   1.000
_cell.length_b   1.000
_cell.length_c   1.000
_cell.angle_alpha   90.00
_cell.angle_beta   90.00
_cell.angle_gamma   90.00
#
_symmetry.space_group_name_H-M   'P 1'
#
loop_
_entity.id
_entity.type
_entity.pdbx_description
1 polymer ?
#
loop_
_entity_poly.entity_id
_entity_poly.type
_entity_poly.pdbx_seq_one_letter_code
_entity_poly.pdbx_strand_id
1 'polypeptide(L)'
;MADRRMLRTLACLCLSCRTTAILLRQTDGNASESSWAGPHGPMYLQVSSFSVVGTRAMIEELGHVPKWELRMNDAADSDNRMHLPYERLLKNPKAWQASADAKRRKILYLYSDPVNNVEEIYARNLGFEHASKTRTTPLPEPFPETLDAYVPVRHEAFEVLSHVKSFLHQCDYPIAFLRLEAKNSHLQELASFLELSPERLDYHIKQVELTRAAKEEDVKVKLHREPMVALSEEEVSRAAQNRTAIEMVKTPPRGVVPAWLQKLLDHKLEPERILLSQLQDFEVFHPLDCMERKRRL
;
A
#
# COMPACT_ATOMS: atom_id res chain seq x y z
N MET A 1 -50.03 68.90 8.33
CA MET A 1 -49.53 68.91 6.94
C MET A 1 -48.72 67.62 6.79
N ALA A 2 -49.38 66.52 6.43
CA ALA A 2 -49.27 65.80 5.13
C ALA A 2 -47.91 65.06 4.98
N ASP A 3 -47.78 63.78 4.64
CA ASP A 3 -48.72 62.73 4.26
C ASP A 3 -48.03 61.33 4.34
N ARG A 4 -48.87 60.32 4.52
CA ARG A 4 -48.85 58.87 4.21
C ARG A 4 -47.61 58.11 3.67
N ARG A 5 -47.51 56.88 4.22
CA ARG A 5 -47.28 55.55 3.57
C ARG A 5 -45.84 55.17 3.18
N MET A 6 -45.31 54.10 3.80
CA MET A 6 -45.26 52.71 3.26
C MET A 6 -44.41 52.56 2.00
N LEU A 7 -43.28 51.86 2.12
CA LEU A 7 -42.74 50.79 1.25
C LEU A 7 -41.22 50.68 1.53
N ARG A 8 -40.80 49.68 2.31
CA ARG A 8 -40.21 48.41 1.82
C ARG A 8 -38.80 48.60 1.20
N THR A 9 -37.79 47.99 1.83
CA THR A 9 -37.02 46.82 1.32
C THR A 9 -35.49 46.89 1.55
N LEU A 10 -35.01 45.90 2.31
CA LEU A 10 -33.74 45.13 2.23
C LEU A 10 -32.35 45.75 2.51
N ALA A 11 -31.70 45.08 3.48
CA ALA A 11 -30.38 44.44 3.42
C ALA A 11 -29.10 45.30 3.58
N CYS A 12 -28.34 45.05 4.66
CA CYS A 12 -27.23 44.07 4.61
C CYS A 12 -26.41 44.04 5.93
N LEU A 13 -26.19 42.81 6.41
CA LEU A 13 -24.93 42.27 6.95
C LEU A 13 -24.34 42.82 8.26
N CYS A 14 -24.81 42.23 9.37
CA CYS A 14 -23.93 41.81 10.48
C CYS A 14 -24.00 40.29 10.57
N LEU A 15 -22.99 39.57 10.06
CA LEU A 15 -22.81 38.14 10.33
C LEU A 15 -21.64 37.95 11.29
N SER A 16 -22.03 37.74 12.54
CA SER A 16 -21.24 37.32 13.68
C SER A 16 -20.85 35.84 13.61
N CYS A 17 -19.73 35.53 14.27
CA CYS A 17 -19.38 34.24 14.87
C CYS A 17 -20.58 33.33 15.15
N ARG A 18 -20.56 32.10 14.61
CA ARG A 18 -21.30 30.98 15.16
C ARG A 18 -20.47 29.70 15.12
N THR A 19 -19.97 29.38 16.29
CA THR A 19 -19.69 28.03 16.79
C THR A 19 -20.91 27.15 16.53
N THR A 20 -20.76 26.09 15.74
CA THR A 20 -21.82 25.09 15.54
C THR A 20 -21.44 23.85 16.30
N ALA A 21 -22.13 23.65 17.43
CA ALA A 21 -22.17 22.40 18.17
C ALA A 21 -22.84 21.31 17.30
N ILE A 22 -22.18 20.16 17.20
CA ILE A 22 -22.73 18.96 16.56
C ILE A 22 -23.68 18.30 17.58
N LEU A 23 -24.95 18.22 17.20
CA LEU A 23 -26.02 17.59 17.96
C LEU A 23 -25.90 16.06 17.83
N LEU A 24 -25.54 15.39 18.92
CA LEU A 24 -25.68 13.94 19.08
C LEU A 24 -27.17 13.60 19.21
N ARG A 25 -27.77 13.04 18.14
CA ARG A 25 -29.02 12.30 18.25
C ARG A 25 -28.69 10.83 18.51
N GLN A 26 -28.88 10.40 19.76
CA GLN A 26 -29.16 9.00 20.05
C GLN A 26 -30.52 8.65 19.45
N THR A 27 -30.54 7.66 18.57
CA THR A 27 -31.76 6.92 18.22
C THR A 27 -31.51 5.47 18.57
N ASP A 28 -32.15 5.02 19.64
CA ASP A 28 -32.34 3.60 19.94
C ASP A 28 -33.22 2.98 18.85
N GLY A 29 -32.82 1.84 18.30
CA GLY A 29 -33.68 1.00 17.46
C GLY A 29 -33.01 0.47 16.18
N ASN A 30 -32.65 -0.82 16.21
CA ASN A 30 -32.39 -1.70 15.06
C ASN A 30 -31.49 -1.13 13.96
N ALA A 31 -30.17 -1.29 14.17
CA ALA A 31 -29.15 -1.12 13.14
C ALA A 31 -29.34 -2.14 12.00
N SER A 32 -30.21 -1.84 11.05
CA SER A 32 -30.11 -2.39 9.70
C SER A 32 -28.83 -1.82 9.06
N GLU A 33 -28.02 -2.66 8.42
CA GLU A 33 -26.75 -2.32 7.75
C GLU A 33 -26.87 -1.26 6.63
N SER A 34 -28.04 -0.65 6.43
CA SER A 34 -28.35 0.25 5.33
C SER A 34 -28.14 1.75 5.60
N SER A 35 -27.88 2.18 6.84
CA SER A 35 -27.80 3.62 7.18
C SER A 35 -26.40 4.25 7.06
N TRP A 36 -25.38 3.48 6.70
CA TRP A 36 -23.98 3.94 6.67
C TRP A 36 -23.45 4.29 5.27
N ALA A 37 -24.22 4.02 4.21
CA ALA A 37 -23.83 4.38 2.85
C ALA A 37 -23.82 5.91 2.67
N GLY A 38 -22.64 6.52 2.73
CA GLY A 38 -22.47 7.93 2.41
C GLY A 38 -23.01 8.26 1.00
N PRO A 39 -23.50 9.48 0.76
CA PRO A 39 -24.24 9.86 -0.45
C PRO A 39 -23.44 9.84 -1.78
N HIS A 40 -22.18 9.39 -1.77
CA HIS A 40 -21.23 9.61 -2.87
C HIS A 40 -20.64 8.32 -3.49
N GLY A 41 -21.25 7.15 -3.25
CA GLY A 41 -20.75 5.85 -3.75
C GLY A 41 -19.44 5.40 -3.07
N PRO A 42 -18.70 4.42 -3.63
CA PRO A 42 -17.41 4.00 -3.07
C PRO A 42 -16.25 4.91 -3.52
N MET A 43 -15.30 5.15 -2.62
CA MET A 43 -13.97 5.65 -2.96
C MET A 43 -13.20 4.58 -3.73
N TYR A 44 -12.39 5.01 -4.70
CA TYR A 44 -11.45 4.14 -5.38
C TYR A 44 -10.02 4.45 -4.94
N LEU A 45 -9.37 3.48 -4.32
CA LEU A 45 -8.00 3.60 -3.84
C LEU A 45 -7.09 2.70 -4.67
N GLN A 46 -6.15 3.30 -5.38
CA GLN A 46 -5.05 2.57 -6.00
C GLN A 46 -3.92 2.45 -4.98
N VAL A 47 -3.62 1.24 -4.53
CA VAL A 47 -2.46 0.95 -3.69
C VAL A 47 -1.29 0.57 -4.58
N SER A 48 -0.21 1.36 -4.54
CA SER A 48 1.00 1.12 -5.33
C SER A 48 2.22 1.06 -4.42
N SER A 49 3.24 0.31 -4.81
CA SER A 49 4.49 0.21 -4.08
C SER A 49 5.58 -0.37 -4.96
N PHE A 50 6.82 0.07 -4.77
CA PHE A 50 7.97 -0.68 -5.26
C PHE A 50 8.33 -1.88 -4.36
N SER A 51 7.71 -1.98 -3.18
CA SER A 51 7.99 -3.00 -2.17
C SER A 51 7.17 -4.25 -2.37
N VAL A 52 7.82 -5.42 -2.29
CA VAL A 52 7.14 -6.74 -2.24
C VAL A 52 6.67 -7.06 -0.82
N VAL A 53 7.18 -6.33 0.17
CA VAL A 53 6.93 -6.57 1.59
C VAL A 53 5.77 -5.70 2.05
N GLY A 54 4.84 -6.24 2.82
CA GLY A 54 3.78 -5.46 3.48
C GLY A 54 2.69 -4.89 2.55
N THR A 55 2.94 -4.68 1.27
CA THR A 55 1.96 -4.09 0.33
C THR A 55 0.72 -4.95 0.19
N ARG A 56 0.88 -6.25 -0.08
CA ARG A 56 -0.22 -7.22 -0.08
C ARG A 56 -0.95 -7.25 1.25
N ALA A 57 -0.20 -7.25 2.36
CA ALA A 57 -0.77 -7.31 3.69
C ALA A 57 -1.67 -6.10 3.97
N MET A 58 -1.26 -4.90 3.54
CA MET A 58 -2.03 -3.68 3.65
C MET A 58 -3.31 -3.72 2.81
N ILE A 59 -3.26 -4.24 1.59
CA ILE A 59 -4.47 -4.38 0.76
C ILE A 59 -5.43 -5.40 1.38
N GLU A 60 -4.92 -6.51 1.93
CA GLU A 60 -5.75 -7.48 2.67
C GLU A 60 -6.42 -6.84 3.90
N GLU A 61 -5.66 -6.03 4.65
CA GLU A 61 -6.16 -5.29 5.81
C GLU A 61 -7.27 -4.30 5.45
N LEU A 62 -7.02 -3.44 4.47
CA LEU A 62 -8.01 -2.51 3.95
C LEU A 62 -9.18 -3.22 3.25
N GLY A 63 -8.98 -4.46 2.79
CA GLY A 63 -9.98 -5.26 2.07
C GLY A 63 -11.17 -5.69 2.94
N HIS A 64 -11.05 -5.52 4.26
CA HIS A 64 -12.15 -5.74 5.21
C HIS A 64 -13.11 -4.54 5.29
N VAL A 65 -12.70 -3.36 4.78
CA VAL A 65 -13.61 -2.23 4.59
C VAL A 65 -14.64 -2.59 3.52
N PRO A 66 -15.95 -2.38 3.75
CA PRO A 66 -16.96 -2.77 2.79
C PRO A 66 -16.76 -2.13 1.40
N LYS A 67 -16.99 -2.92 0.33
CA LYS A 67 -16.78 -2.51 -1.07
C LYS A 67 -17.66 -1.34 -1.56
N TRP A 68 -18.69 -0.99 -0.80
CA TRP A 68 -19.55 0.17 -1.06
C TRP A 68 -18.95 1.46 -0.49
N GLU A 69 -17.91 1.37 0.35
CA GLU A 69 -17.12 2.51 0.85
C GLU A 69 -15.77 2.61 0.17
N LEU A 70 -15.05 1.49 0.06
CA LEU A 70 -13.68 1.45 -0.44
C LEU A 70 -13.51 0.32 -1.45
N ARG A 71 -13.04 0.67 -2.65
CA ARG A 71 -12.65 -0.28 -3.69
C ARG A 71 -11.18 -0.11 -4.00
N MET A 72 -10.47 -1.23 -4.17
CA MET A 72 -9.03 -1.26 -4.39
C MET A 72 -8.64 -2.18 -5.54
N ASN A 73 -7.36 -2.14 -5.93
CA ASN A 73 -6.71 -3.20 -6.69
C ASN A 73 -6.71 -4.54 -5.94
N ASP A 74 -6.45 -5.61 -6.68
CA ASP A 74 -6.41 -6.98 -6.15
C ASP A 74 -5.19 -7.18 -5.22
N ALA A 75 -5.43 -7.74 -4.02
CA ALA A 75 -4.37 -8.05 -3.06
C ALA A 75 -3.39 -9.12 -3.56
N ALA A 76 -3.82 -10.01 -4.45
CA ALA A 76 -2.99 -11.01 -5.10
C ALA A 76 -2.19 -10.44 -6.30
N ASP A 77 -2.29 -9.14 -6.58
CA ASP A 77 -1.70 -8.48 -7.76
C ASP A 77 -2.11 -9.16 -9.08
N SER A 78 -3.28 -9.80 -9.12
CA SER A 78 -3.78 -10.48 -10.33
C SER A 78 -4.03 -9.49 -11.49
N ASP A 79 -4.22 -8.22 -11.15
CA ASP A 79 -4.37 -7.10 -12.07
C ASP A 79 -3.03 -6.46 -12.50
N ASN A 80 -1.90 -6.93 -11.95
CA ASN A 80 -0.52 -6.48 -12.18
C ASN A 80 -0.37 -4.96 -12.09
N ARG A 81 -0.97 -4.36 -11.05
CA ARG A 81 -1.00 -2.89 -10.88
C ARG A 81 -0.23 -2.40 -9.68
N MET A 82 0.04 -3.28 -8.71
CA MET A 82 0.63 -2.89 -7.43
C MET A 82 2.02 -2.29 -7.60
N HIS A 83 2.78 -2.82 -8.56
CA HIS A 83 4.21 -2.51 -8.74
C HIS A 83 4.50 -1.74 -10.04
N LEU A 84 3.48 -1.22 -10.71
CA LEU A 84 3.69 -0.45 -11.93
C LEU A 84 4.10 1.00 -11.59
N PRO A 85 5.09 1.56 -12.31
CA PRO A 85 5.35 2.99 -12.25
C PRO A 85 4.14 3.75 -12.81
N TYR A 86 3.96 5.00 -12.36
CA TYR A 86 2.73 5.75 -12.56
C TYR A 86 2.33 5.88 -14.04
N GLU A 87 3.29 6.13 -14.93
CA GLU A 87 3.03 6.30 -16.36
C GLU A 87 2.57 4.99 -17.02
N ARG A 88 3.03 3.84 -16.53
CA ARG A 88 2.57 2.51 -17.00
C ARG A 88 1.20 2.18 -16.42
N LEU A 89 0.95 2.57 -15.17
CA LEU A 89 -0.34 2.39 -14.51
C LEU A 89 -1.46 3.10 -15.29
N LEU A 90 -1.25 4.35 -15.73
CA LEU A 90 -2.24 5.09 -16.52
C LEU A 90 -2.56 4.45 -17.88
N LYS A 91 -1.58 3.77 -18.49
CA LYS A 91 -1.73 3.09 -19.78
C LYS A 91 -2.45 1.75 -19.66
N ASN A 92 -2.61 1.21 -18.44
CA ASN A 92 -3.29 -0.05 -18.22
C ASN A 92 -4.82 0.17 -18.30
N PRO A 93 -5.51 -0.39 -19.31
CA PRO A 93 -6.96 -0.18 -19.50
C PRO A 93 -7.77 -0.62 -18.28
N LYS A 94 -7.31 -1.67 -17.58
CA LYS A 94 -7.97 -2.22 -16.38
C LYS A 94 -7.69 -1.40 -15.13
N ALA A 95 -6.62 -0.60 -15.11
CA ALA A 95 -6.29 0.22 -13.95
C ALA A 95 -7.26 1.40 -13.80
N TRP A 96 -7.77 1.93 -14.92
CA TRP A 96 -8.45 3.22 -14.93
C TRP A 96 -9.93 3.22 -15.32
N GLN A 97 -10.47 2.10 -15.81
CA GLN A 97 -11.83 2.05 -16.38
C GLN A 97 -12.98 1.86 -15.37
N ALA A 98 -12.71 1.55 -14.10
CA ALA A 98 -13.76 1.01 -13.21
C ALA A 98 -14.54 2.01 -12.33
N SER A 99 -14.22 3.32 -12.28
CA SER A 99 -15.04 4.28 -11.53
C SER A 99 -15.49 5.46 -12.40
N ALA A 100 -16.80 5.63 -12.56
CA ALA A 100 -17.40 6.77 -13.24
C ALA A 100 -17.10 8.11 -12.54
N ASP A 101 -16.74 8.06 -11.25
CA ASP A 101 -16.27 9.23 -10.49
C ASP A 101 -14.75 9.25 -10.39
N ALA A 102 -14.12 9.94 -11.36
CA ALA A 102 -12.71 10.33 -11.26
C ALA A 102 -12.43 11.19 -10.01
N LYS A 103 -13.46 11.85 -9.46
CA LYS A 103 -13.38 12.75 -8.31
C LYS A 103 -13.10 12.06 -6.97
N ARG A 104 -13.37 10.75 -6.86
CA ARG A 104 -13.17 9.98 -5.62
C ARG A 104 -12.04 8.96 -5.75
N ARG A 105 -11.06 9.27 -6.58
CA ARG A 105 -9.87 8.45 -6.80
C ARG A 105 -8.71 8.99 -5.97
N LYS A 106 -8.05 8.11 -5.24
CA LYS A 106 -6.86 8.42 -4.45
C LYS A 106 -5.79 7.35 -4.67
N ILE A 107 -4.53 7.71 -4.46
CA ILE A 107 -3.39 6.79 -4.51
C ILE A 107 -2.80 6.66 -3.11
N LEU A 108 -2.60 5.44 -2.65
CA LEU A 108 -1.77 5.16 -1.48
C LEU A 108 -0.47 4.54 -1.98
N TYR A 109 0.63 5.28 -1.87
CA TYR A 109 1.96 4.78 -2.20
C TYR A 109 2.64 4.27 -0.94
N LEU A 110 2.83 2.96 -0.88
CA LEU A 110 3.50 2.30 0.23
C LEU A 110 5.00 2.22 -0.05
N TYR A 111 5.82 2.53 0.93
CA TYR A 111 7.26 2.39 0.83
C TYR A 111 7.86 1.78 2.10
N SER A 112 9.04 1.18 1.95
CA SER A 112 9.85 0.59 3.02
C SER A 112 11.31 0.96 2.79
N ASP A 113 12.20 0.51 3.67
CA ASP A 113 13.63 0.61 3.38
C ASP A 113 13.96 -0.12 2.05
N PRO A 114 14.62 0.56 1.08
CA PRO A 114 14.86 -0.01 -0.24
C PRO A 114 15.84 -1.18 -0.20
N VAL A 115 16.76 -1.23 0.76
CA VAL A 115 17.74 -2.32 0.89
C VAL A 115 17.03 -3.59 1.34
N ASN A 116 16.26 -3.50 2.43
CA ASN A 116 15.44 -4.61 2.92
C ASN A 116 14.52 -5.16 1.82
N ASN A 117 13.94 -4.28 1.00
CA ASN A 117 13.09 -4.70 -0.10
C ASN A 117 13.85 -5.49 -1.17
N VAL A 118 15.03 -5.03 -1.59
CA VAL A 118 15.86 -5.75 -2.57
C VAL A 118 16.28 -7.11 -2.02
N GLU A 119 16.68 -7.18 -0.75
CA GLU A 119 17.01 -8.44 -0.08
C GLU A 119 15.83 -9.41 -0.09
N GLU A 120 14.63 -8.95 0.25
CA GLU A 120 13.43 -9.80 0.23
C GLU A 120 13.04 -10.25 -1.18
N ILE A 121 13.18 -9.39 -2.19
CA ILE A 121 12.94 -9.73 -3.59
C ILE A 121 13.84 -10.91 -4.01
N TYR A 122 15.14 -10.82 -3.70
CA TYR A 122 16.10 -11.87 -4.04
C TYR A 122 15.90 -13.13 -3.19
N ALA A 123 15.62 -12.99 -1.90
CA ALA A 123 15.34 -14.14 -1.03
C ALA A 123 14.13 -14.96 -1.47
N ARG A 124 13.18 -14.33 -2.18
CA ARG A 124 11.96 -14.97 -2.72
C ARG A 124 12.12 -15.40 -4.19
N ASN A 125 13.29 -15.24 -4.79
CA ASN A 125 13.54 -15.48 -6.23
C ASN A 125 12.60 -14.67 -7.15
N LEU A 126 12.24 -13.45 -6.74
CA LEU A 126 11.32 -12.58 -7.48
C LEU A 126 12.03 -11.49 -8.30
N GLY A 127 13.37 -11.49 -8.37
CA GLY A 127 14.16 -10.43 -9.00
C GLY A 127 13.68 -10.08 -10.41
N PHE A 128 13.61 -11.07 -11.30
CA PHE A 128 13.22 -10.86 -12.69
C PHE A 128 11.75 -10.42 -12.81
N GLU A 129 10.83 -11.12 -12.13
CA GLU A 129 9.40 -10.80 -12.17
C GLU A 129 9.17 -9.36 -11.68
N HIS A 130 9.77 -8.99 -10.55
CA HIS A 130 9.60 -7.68 -9.94
C HIS A 130 10.15 -6.58 -10.83
N ALA A 131 11.38 -6.75 -11.35
CA ALA A 131 11.97 -5.81 -12.28
C ALA A 131 11.13 -5.61 -13.56
N SER A 132 10.50 -6.67 -14.07
CA SER A 132 9.61 -6.56 -15.26
C SER A 132 8.38 -5.68 -15.01
N LYS A 133 7.93 -5.59 -13.75
CA LYS A 133 6.79 -4.77 -13.33
C LYS A 133 7.21 -3.33 -13.02
N THR A 134 8.29 -3.14 -12.27
CA THR A 134 8.69 -1.81 -11.76
C THR A 134 9.41 -0.95 -12.78
N ARG A 135 10.13 -1.55 -13.72
CA ARG A 135 10.93 -0.80 -14.71
C ARG A 135 10.08 -0.11 -15.76
N THR A 136 10.58 1.00 -16.25
CA THR A 136 10.11 1.70 -17.44
C THR A 136 10.98 1.39 -18.66
N THR A 137 12.26 1.08 -18.44
CA THR A 137 13.20 0.71 -19.51
C THR A 137 13.30 -0.80 -19.69
N PRO A 138 13.83 -1.29 -20.83
CA PRO A 138 14.10 -2.72 -21.02
C PRO A 138 14.90 -3.34 -19.87
N LEU A 139 14.69 -4.64 -19.64
CA LEU A 139 15.47 -5.38 -18.65
C LEU A 139 16.94 -5.46 -19.09
N PRO A 140 17.90 -5.35 -18.14
CA PRO A 140 19.29 -5.56 -18.46
C PRO A 140 19.54 -7.02 -18.84
N GLU A 141 20.40 -7.24 -19.85
CA GLU A 141 20.84 -8.58 -20.27
C GLU A 141 22.38 -8.69 -20.06
N PRO A 142 22.86 -9.69 -19.30
CA PRO A 142 22.09 -10.65 -18.49
C PRO A 142 21.45 -10.00 -17.25
N PHE A 143 20.28 -10.49 -16.83
CA PHE A 143 19.63 -10.05 -15.60
C PHE A 143 20.34 -10.68 -14.38
N PRO A 144 20.66 -9.91 -13.32
CA PRO A 144 21.28 -10.47 -12.13
C PRO A 144 20.29 -11.34 -11.35
N GLU A 145 20.47 -12.67 -11.42
CA GLU A 145 19.58 -13.65 -10.75
C GLU A 145 19.82 -13.75 -9.24
N THR A 146 20.99 -13.31 -8.75
CA THR A 146 21.36 -13.34 -7.33
C THR A 146 21.69 -11.96 -6.79
N LEU A 147 21.58 -11.79 -5.48
CA LEU A 147 21.96 -10.55 -4.79
C LEU A 147 23.44 -10.19 -5.02
N ASP A 148 24.32 -11.19 -4.98
CA ASP A 148 25.75 -11.02 -5.26
C ASP A 148 26.02 -10.57 -6.70
N ALA A 149 25.26 -11.09 -7.67
CA ALA A 149 25.35 -10.67 -9.07
C ALA A 149 24.76 -9.27 -9.27
N TYR A 150 23.78 -8.87 -8.47
CA TYR A 150 23.10 -7.58 -8.56
C TYR A 150 23.98 -6.41 -8.14
N VAL A 151 24.71 -6.54 -7.03
CA VAL A 151 25.54 -5.45 -6.48
C VAL A 151 26.54 -4.84 -7.48
N PRO A 152 27.35 -5.62 -8.22
CA PRO A 152 28.32 -5.07 -9.16
C PRO A 152 27.69 -4.48 -10.44
N VAL A 153 26.40 -4.70 -10.70
CA VAL A 153 25.72 -4.12 -11.86
C VAL A 153 25.65 -2.60 -11.69
N ARG A 154 26.16 -1.86 -12.68
CA ARG A 154 26.19 -0.38 -12.65
C ARG A 154 24.81 0.26 -12.57
N HIS A 155 23.81 -0.40 -13.15
CA HIS A 155 22.44 0.09 -13.18
C HIS A 155 21.62 -0.55 -12.06
N GLU A 156 20.73 0.24 -11.47
CA GLU A 156 19.73 -0.25 -10.52
C GLU A 156 18.68 -1.05 -11.32
N ALA A 157 18.48 -2.32 -10.94
CA ALA A 157 17.74 -3.29 -11.72
C ALA A 157 16.22 -3.12 -11.57
N PHE A 158 15.75 -2.50 -10.50
CA PHE A 158 14.33 -2.33 -10.21
C PHE A 158 13.80 -0.94 -10.58
N GLU A 159 14.68 0.00 -10.93
CA GLU A 159 14.42 1.43 -11.10
C GLU A 159 13.67 2.08 -9.94
N VAL A 160 13.99 1.72 -8.69
CA VAL A 160 13.31 2.19 -7.47
C VAL A 160 13.19 3.71 -7.43
N LEU A 161 14.29 4.43 -7.69
CA LEU A 161 14.27 5.90 -7.69
C LEU A 161 13.31 6.45 -8.75
N SER A 162 13.35 5.90 -9.97
CA SER A 162 12.47 6.32 -11.06
C SER A 162 11.00 6.02 -10.73
N HIS A 163 10.75 4.84 -10.15
CA HIS A 163 9.44 4.40 -9.73
C HIS A 163 8.86 5.36 -8.68
N VAL A 164 9.57 5.64 -7.59
CA VAL A 164 9.14 6.60 -6.55
C VAL A 164 8.91 7.99 -7.15
N LYS A 165 9.84 8.47 -7.99
CA LYS A 165 9.73 9.77 -8.67
C LYS A 165 8.50 9.88 -9.56
N SER A 166 8.10 8.81 -10.25
CA SER A 166 6.89 8.83 -11.09
C SER A 166 5.64 9.19 -10.26
N PHE A 167 5.51 8.64 -9.06
CA PHE A 167 4.43 8.94 -8.12
C PHE A 167 4.61 10.28 -7.39
N LEU A 168 5.84 10.73 -7.15
CA LEU A 168 6.08 12.06 -6.60
C LEU A 168 5.81 13.17 -7.63
N HIS A 169 5.88 12.89 -8.93
CA HIS A 169 5.67 13.91 -9.96
C HIS A 169 4.24 13.93 -10.52
N GLN A 170 3.44 12.89 -10.30
CA GLN A 170 2.06 12.84 -10.77
C GLN A 170 1.20 13.94 -10.12
N CYS A 171 0.41 14.65 -10.91
CA CYS A 171 -0.45 15.73 -10.42
C CYS A 171 -1.94 15.42 -10.58
N ASP A 172 -2.30 14.20 -10.97
CA ASP A 172 -3.66 13.93 -11.43
C ASP A 172 -4.57 13.52 -10.27
N TYR A 173 -4.01 12.91 -9.22
CA TYR A 173 -4.77 12.35 -8.10
C TYR A 173 -4.14 12.71 -6.75
N PRO A 174 -4.97 12.89 -5.70
CA PRO A 174 -4.47 12.92 -4.33
C PRO A 174 -3.70 11.65 -4.01
N ILE A 175 -2.52 11.81 -3.43
CA ILE A 175 -1.62 10.71 -3.08
C ILE A 175 -1.16 10.84 -1.63
N ALA A 176 -1.19 9.73 -0.90
CA ALA A 176 -0.53 9.61 0.39
C ALA A 176 0.67 8.69 0.24
N PHE A 177 1.83 9.12 0.72
CA PHE A 177 3.00 8.28 0.92
C PHE A 177 2.96 7.78 2.35
N LEU A 178 2.99 6.46 2.52
CA LEU A 178 2.98 5.83 3.83
C LEU A 178 4.15 4.85 3.93
N ARG A 179 4.97 5.06 4.95
CA ARG A 179 6.01 4.14 5.35
C ARG A 179 5.38 2.93 6.04
N LEU A 180 5.60 1.75 5.48
CA LEU A 180 4.98 0.51 5.96
C LEU A 180 5.30 0.22 7.43
N GLU A 181 6.53 0.48 7.87
CA GLU A 181 6.95 0.24 9.25
C GLU A 181 6.25 1.16 10.26
N ALA A 182 5.72 2.30 9.81
CA ALA A 182 5.07 3.30 10.64
C ALA A 182 3.54 3.33 10.49
N LYS A 183 2.93 2.41 9.72
CA LYS A 183 1.49 2.43 9.38
C LYS A 183 0.57 2.54 10.60
N ASN A 184 0.91 1.86 11.70
CA ASN A 184 0.08 1.80 12.90
C ASN A 184 0.16 3.11 13.70
N SER A 185 1.24 3.87 13.55
CA SER A 185 1.42 5.19 14.19
C SER A 185 0.62 6.29 13.48
N HIS A 186 0.22 6.07 12.22
CA HIS A 186 -0.47 7.04 11.37
C HIS A 186 -1.90 6.63 11.00
N LEU A 187 -2.55 5.84 11.85
CA LEU A 187 -3.92 5.37 11.61
C LEU A 187 -4.92 6.52 11.47
N GLN A 188 -4.74 7.61 12.22
CA GLN A 188 -5.64 8.75 12.18
C GLN A 188 -5.53 9.51 10.86
N GLU A 189 -4.31 9.74 10.38
CA GLU A 189 -4.01 10.42 9.12
C GLU A 189 -4.43 9.55 7.93
N LEU A 190 -4.17 8.24 8.00
CA LEU A 190 -4.65 7.29 7.00
C LEU A 190 -6.18 7.24 6.95
N ALA A 191 -6.87 7.18 8.10
CA ALA A 191 -8.33 7.22 8.14
C ALA A 191 -8.88 8.51 7.54
N SER A 192 -8.27 9.65 7.87
CA SER A 192 -8.62 10.95 7.29
C SER A 192 -8.43 10.97 5.77
N PHE A 193 -7.31 10.47 5.27
CA PHE A 193 -7.05 10.34 3.83
C PHE A 193 -8.06 9.43 3.14
N LEU A 194 -8.49 8.36 3.80
CA LEU A 194 -9.47 7.41 3.27
C LEU A 194 -10.93 7.85 3.47
N GLU A 195 -11.19 9.00 4.10
CA GLU A 195 -12.54 9.45 4.48
C GLU A 195 -13.29 8.43 5.36
N LEU A 196 -12.56 7.72 6.22
CA LEU A 196 -13.07 6.75 7.18
C LEU A 196 -12.92 7.29 8.60
N SER A 197 -13.70 6.77 9.56
CA SER A 197 -13.43 7.05 10.97
C SER A 197 -12.21 6.25 11.45
N PRO A 198 -11.33 6.82 12.30
CA PRO A 198 -10.16 6.11 12.82
C PRO A 198 -10.51 4.81 13.53
N GLU A 199 -11.59 4.78 14.33
CA GLU A 199 -12.03 3.61 15.08
C GLU A 199 -12.44 2.47 14.16
N ARG A 200 -13.05 2.82 13.03
CA ARG A 200 -13.50 1.84 12.05
C ARG A 200 -12.35 1.28 11.25
N LEU A 201 -11.41 2.12 10.84
CA LEU A 201 -10.20 1.67 10.18
C LEU A 201 -9.38 0.75 11.10
N ASP A 202 -9.17 1.15 12.35
CA ASP A 202 -8.49 0.36 13.38
C ASP A 202 -9.18 -0.99 13.60
N TYR A 203 -10.52 -1.00 13.70
CA TYR A 203 -11.28 -2.24 13.80
C TYR A 203 -10.98 -3.19 12.63
N HIS A 204 -11.05 -2.71 11.39
CA HIS A 204 -10.81 -3.55 10.21
C HIS A 204 -9.38 -4.07 10.12
N ILE A 205 -8.37 -3.25 10.46
CA ILE A 205 -6.97 -3.67 10.48
C ILE A 205 -6.75 -4.76 11.54
N LYS A 206 -7.28 -4.57 12.76
CA LYS A 206 -7.15 -5.53 13.87
C LYS A 206 -7.82 -6.88 13.57
N GLN A 207 -8.95 -6.90 12.85
CA GLN A 207 -9.60 -8.17 12.47
C GLN A 207 -8.66 -9.07 11.64
N VAL A 208 -7.81 -8.47 10.81
CA VAL A 208 -6.85 -9.23 10.00
C VAL A 208 -5.73 -9.80 10.84
N GLU A 209 -5.22 -9.01 11.78
CA GLU A 209 -4.20 -9.48 12.73
C GLU A 209 -4.71 -10.66 13.55
N LEU A 210 -5.94 -10.58 14.06
CA LEU A 210 -6.59 -11.68 14.78
C LEU A 210 -6.79 -12.92 13.90
N THR A 211 -7.22 -12.72 12.64
CA THR A 211 -7.40 -13.83 11.69
C THR A 211 -6.08 -14.50 11.33
N ARG A 212 -4.99 -13.73 11.20
CA ARG A 212 -3.64 -14.26 10.95
C ARG A 212 -3.13 -15.05 12.16
N ALA A 213 -3.28 -14.50 13.37
CA ALA A 213 -2.90 -15.18 14.61
C ALA A 213 -3.64 -16.52 14.77
N ALA A 214 -4.95 -16.54 14.52
CA ALA A 214 -5.75 -17.77 14.61
C ALA A 214 -5.33 -18.82 13.57
N LYS A 215 -4.98 -18.41 12.34
CA LYS A 215 -4.49 -19.34 11.30
C LYS A 215 -3.12 -19.92 11.66
N GLU A 216 -2.22 -19.12 12.22
CA GLU A 216 -0.92 -19.61 12.69
C GLU A 216 -1.06 -20.61 13.82
N GLU A 217 -2.02 -20.39 14.73
CA GLU A 217 -2.32 -21.32 15.81
C GLU A 217 -2.91 -22.64 15.29
N ASP A 218 -3.86 -22.59 14.34
CA ASP A 218 -4.42 -23.80 13.70
C ASP A 218 -3.35 -24.60 12.93
N VAL A 219 -2.41 -23.93 12.25
CA VAL A 219 -1.26 -24.60 11.60
C VAL A 219 -0.37 -25.28 12.65
N LYS A 220 -0.07 -24.62 13.77
CA LYS A 220 0.73 -25.21 14.87
C LYS A 220 0.02 -26.41 15.49
N VAL A 221 -1.29 -26.32 15.72
CA VAL A 221 -2.10 -27.40 16.29
C VAL A 221 -2.21 -28.59 15.34
N LYS A 222 -2.39 -28.37 14.03
CA LYS A 222 -2.38 -29.43 13.01
C LYS A 222 -1.04 -30.15 12.93
N LEU A 223 0.08 -29.41 12.99
CA LEU A 223 1.41 -30.01 13.07
C LEU A 223 1.62 -30.91 14.32
N HIS A 224 0.92 -30.63 15.43
CA HIS A 224 1.03 -31.40 16.66
C HIS A 224 0.02 -32.55 16.79
N ARG A 225 -1.01 -32.61 15.92
CA ARG A 225 -2.10 -33.60 16.01
C ARG A 225 -2.06 -34.67 14.93
N GLU A 226 -1.21 -34.56 13.91
CA GLU A 226 -1.00 -35.68 13.00
C GLU A 226 -0.23 -36.79 13.75
N PRO A 227 -0.80 -38.00 13.92
CA PRO A 227 -0.04 -39.11 14.45
C PRO A 227 1.15 -39.34 13.53
N MET A 228 2.35 -39.50 14.11
CA MET A 228 3.50 -40.00 13.37
C MET A 228 3.13 -41.35 12.76
N VAL A 229 2.62 -41.34 11.53
CA VAL A 229 2.60 -42.52 10.69
C VAL A 229 4.08 -42.86 10.53
N ALA A 230 4.49 -44.01 11.05
CA ALA A 230 5.83 -44.53 10.86
C ALA A 230 6.03 -44.75 9.36
N LEU A 231 6.54 -43.71 8.70
CA LEU A 231 6.96 -43.77 7.31
C LEU A 231 8.04 -44.84 7.21
N SER A 232 7.95 -45.70 6.19
CA SER A 232 9.01 -46.66 5.90
C SER A 232 10.33 -45.93 5.63
N GLU A 233 11.48 -46.57 5.90
CA GLU A 233 12.80 -45.95 5.65
C GLU A 233 12.95 -45.43 4.20
N GLU A 234 12.30 -46.09 3.23
CA GLU A 234 12.25 -45.67 1.83
C GLU A 234 11.37 -44.44 1.57
N GLU A 235 10.28 -44.27 2.34
CA GLU A 235 9.44 -43.06 2.27
C GLU A 235 10.09 -41.91 3.01
N VAL A 236 10.80 -42.16 4.12
CA VAL A 236 11.63 -41.15 4.80
C VAL A 236 12.79 -40.73 3.90
N SER A 237 13.44 -41.66 3.20
CA SER A 237 14.55 -41.36 2.28
C SER A 237 14.08 -40.60 1.03
N ARG A 238 12.94 -40.98 0.43
CA ARG A 238 12.33 -40.22 -0.68
C ARG A 238 11.80 -38.87 -0.24
N ALA A 239 11.14 -38.79 0.92
CA ALA A 239 10.66 -37.52 1.47
C ALA A 239 11.82 -36.63 1.87
N ALA A 240 12.95 -37.16 2.36
CA ALA A 240 14.17 -36.43 2.65
C ALA A 240 14.84 -35.96 1.36
N GLN A 241 15.01 -36.80 0.34
CA GLN A 241 15.57 -36.39 -0.96
C GLN A 241 14.68 -35.34 -1.66
N ASN A 242 13.36 -35.50 -1.61
CA ASN A 242 12.41 -34.50 -2.10
C ASN A 242 12.37 -33.25 -1.21
N ARG A 243 12.55 -33.35 0.11
CA ARG A 243 12.68 -32.18 1.00
C ARG A 243 13.97 -31.44 0.71
N THR A 244 15.10 -32.10 0.55
CA THR A 244 16.36 -31.44 0.21
C THR A 244 16.28 -30.80 -1.17
N ALA A 245 15.65 -31.45 -2.15
CA ALA A 245 15.43 -30.86 -3.47
C ALA A 245 14.40 -29.70 -3.45
N ILE A 246 13.36 -29.75 -2.60
CA ILE A 246 12.35 -28.69 -2.47
C ILE A 246 12.84 -27.54 -1.57
N GLU A 247 13.62 -27.81 -0.52
CA GLU A 247 14.23 -26.79 0.35
C GLU A 247 15.40 -26.09 -0.34
N MET A 248 16.19 -26.80 -1.17
CA MET A 248 17.20 -26.18 -2.03
C MET A 248 16.59 -25.35 -3.18
N VAL A 249 15.32 -25.58 -3.54
CA VAL A 249 14.61 -24.86 -4.61
C VAL A 249 13.62 -23.80 -4.11
N LYS A 250 13.13 -23.86 -2.86
CA LYS A 250 12.07 -22.96 -2.38
C LYS A 250 12.45 -21.98 -1.28
N THR A 251 13.61 -22.11 -0.66
CA THR A 251 14.08 -21.12 0.31
C THR A 251 15.59 -21.13 0.37
N PRO A 252 16.30 -20.12 -0.18
CA PRO A 252 17.64 -19.86 0.31
C PRO A 252 17.56 -19.72 1.84
N PRO A 253 18.58 -20.19 2.60
CA PRO A 253 18.60 -20.01 4.05
C PRO A 253 18.33 -18.54 4.33
N ARG A 254 17.40 -18.23 5.26
CA ARG A 254 17.07 -16.85 5.65
C ARG A 254 18.38 -16.09 5.82
N GLY A 255 18.65 -15.23 4.84
CA GLY A 255 19.99 -14.79 4.52
C GLY A 255 20.43 -13.79 5.57
N VAL A 256 21.38 -14.18 6.42
CA VAL A 256 22.24 -13.17 7.03
C VAL A 256 23.08 -12.63 5.89
N VAL A 257 22.66 -11.50 5.31
CA VAL A 257 23.44 -10.77 4.32
C VAL A 257 24.78 -10.44 4.98
N PRO A 258 25.92 -10.85 4.40
CA PRO A 258 27.21 -10.51 4.96
C PRO A 258 27.33 -9.00 5.12
N ALA A 259 27.89 -8.52 6.23
CA ALA A 259 27.96 -7.08 6.52
C ALA A 259 28.66 -6.26 5.41
N TRP A 260 29.56 -6.87 4.65
CA TRP A 260 30.19 -6.22 3.49
C TRP A 260 29.21 -6.05 2.32
N LEU A 261 28.34 -7.03 2.08
CA LEU A 261 27.34 -7.01 1.02
C LEU A 261 26.25 -5.99 1.35
N GLN A 262 25.84 -5.94 2.62
CA GLN A 262 24.94 -4.91 3.16
C GLN A 262 25.45 -3.50 2.84
N LYS A 263 26.71 -3.20 3.16
CA LYS A 263 27.30 -1.88 2.91
C LYS A 263 27.33 -1.50 1.43
N LEU A 264 27.52 -2.48 0.55
CA LEU A 264 27.49 -2.24 -0.90
C LEU A 264 26.07 -1.98 -1.40
N LEU A 265 25.07 -2.70 -0.86
CA LEU A 265 23.67 -2.43 -1.15
C LEU A 265 23.26 -1.05 -0.65
N ASP A 266 23.64 -0.70 0.57
CA ASP A 266 23.42 0.61 1.17
C ASP A 266 23.98 1.71 0.25
N HIS A 267 25.21 1.54 -0.22
CA HIS A 267 25.81 2.52 -1.14
C HIS A 267 25.11 2.60 -2.50
N LYS A 268 24.69 1.44 -3.05
CA LYS A 268 24.02 1.37 -4.36
C LYS A 268 22.63 2.01 -4.33
N LEU A 269 21.91 1.88 -3.22
CA LEU A 269 20.54 2.37 -3.02
C LEU A 269 20.50 3.70 -2.22
N GLU A 270 21.64 4.34 -2.03
CA GLU A 270 21.73 5.58 -1.28
C GLU A 270 20.88 6.72 -1.89
N PRO A 271 20.83 6.93 -3.22
CA PRO A 271 19.94 7.94 -3.81
C PRO A 271 18.47 7.73 -3.47
N GLU A 272 18.00 6.48 -3.46
CA GLU A 272 16.65 6.08 -3.09
C GLU A 272 16.39 6.35 -1.61
N ARG A 273 17.33 6.00 -0.72
CA ARG A 273 17.20 6.25 0.72
C ARG A 273 17.16 7.73 1.02
N ILE A 274 18.02 8.53 0.40
CA ILE A 274 18.01 9.99 0.52
C ILE A 274 16.63 10.53 0.13
N LEU A 275 16.10 10.15 -1.04
CA LEU A 275 14.79 10.60 -1.49
C LEU A 275 13.67 10.18 -0.52
N LEU A 276 13.65 8.93 -0.09
CA LEU A 276 12.61 8.42 0.82
C LEU A 276 12.73 9.03 2.22
N SER A 277 13.93 9.34 2.70
CA SER A 277 14.15 10.00 3.99
C SER A 277 13.69 11.45 4.04
N GLN A 278 13.48 12.09 2.88
CA GLN A 278 12.90 13.43 2.79
C GLN A 278 11.37 13.40 2.98
N LEU A 279 10.75 12.24 2.81
CA LEU A 279 9.33 12.06 3.07
C LEU A 279 9.11 11.84 4.56
N GLN A 280 8.02 12.39 5.08
CA GLN A 280 7.54 11.99 6.40
C GLN A 280 7.03 10.55 6.35
N ASP A 281 7.01 9.88 7.50
CA ASP A 281 6.46 8.52 7.63
C ASP A 281 5.01 8.43 7.08
N PHE A 282 4.27 9.53 7.14
CA PHE A 282 3.03 9.74 6.39
C PHE A 282 2.98 11.16 5.80
N GLU A 283 2.83 11.27 4.48
CA GLU A 283 2.76 12.56 3.80
C GLU A 283 1.69 12.55 2.71
N VAL A 284 0.79 13.55 2.72
CA VAL A 284 -0.28 13.70 1.74
C VAL A 284 0.03 14.84 0.79
N PHE A 285 -0.09 14.57 -0.50
CA PHE A 285 0.01 15.57 -1.53
C PHE A 285 -1.31 15.70 -2.29
N HIS A 286 -1.80 16.94 -2.37
CA HIS A 286 -2.97 17.25 -3.17
C HIS A 286 -2.55 17.66 -4.60
N PRO A 287 -3.35 17.35 -5.64
CA PRO A 287 -3.09 17.77 -7.03
C PRO A 287 -2.81 19.26 -7.21
N LEU A 288 -3.48 20.09 -6.41
CA LEU A 288 -3.34 21.56 -6.47
C LEU A 288 -1.97 22.05 -6.00
N ASP A 289 -1.28 21.28 -5.15
CA ASP A 289 0.03 21.64 -4.60
C ASP A 289 1.18 21.14 -5.49
N CYS A 290 0.86 20.52 -6.63
CA CYS A 290 1.84 19.82 -7.45
C CYS A 290 2.95 20.75 -7.98
N MET A 291 2.60 21.99 -8.32
CA MET A 291 3.59 22.96 -8.82
C MET A 291 4.60 23.37 -7.75
N GLU A 292 4.19 23.44 -6.49
CA GLU A 292 5.11 23.72 -5.37
C GLU A 292 5.99 22.50 -5.08
N ARG A 293 5.43 21.30 -5.12
CA ARG A 293 6.17 20.04 -4.94
C ARG A 293 7.25 19.84 -6.00
N LYS A 294 6.91 20.08 -7.29
CA LYS A 294 7.86 19.99 -8.41
C LYS A 294 9.04 20.98 -8.32
N ARG A 295 8.94 22.03 -7.49
CA ARG A 295 10.04 22.97 -7.24
C ARG A 295 10.95 22.55 -6.08
N ARG A 296 10.47 21.67 -5.19
CA ARG A 296 11.23 21.20 -4.02
C ARG A 296 12.08 19.97 -4.32
N LEU A 297 11.64 19.15 -5.29
CA LEU A 297 12.32 17.95 -5.80
C LEU A 297 13.26 18.30 -6.96
#